data_AF-A0A379YCN1-F1
#
_entry.id   AF-A0A379YCN1-F1
#
_cell.length_a   1.000
_cell.length_b   1.000
_cell.length_c   1.000
_cell.angle_alpha   90.00
_cell.angle_beta   90.00
_cell.angle_gamma   90.00
#
_symmetry.space_group_name_H-M   'P 1'
#
loop_
_entity.id
_entity.type
_entity.pdbx_description
1 polymer ?
#
loop_
_entity_poly.entity_id
_entity_poly.type
_entity_poly.pdbx_seq_one_letter_code
_entity_poly.pdbx_strand_id
1 'polypeptide(L)'
;MDRGENYQDSCQANLIGHYQQRVGELFEHYPFPQDNGNRQEVRWLSLQDANGHGIFIQPRRPINFSLWPYSAEMLHQAQHINELEESDYLTLNLDDQILGLGSNSWGSEVLDSYRVYLSSFNYGFTLVPFNRQETEAATLAGYRFSPAINNAQSEEANL
;
A
#
# COMPACT_ATOMS: atom_id res chain seq x y z
N MET A 1 9.99 0.60 -4.07
CA MET A 1 10.19 1.41 -5.30
C MET A 1 10.42 2.85 -4.87
N ASP A 2 11.00 3.69 -5.74
CA ASP A 2 11.51 5.07 -5.50
C ASP A 2 10.75 6.00 -4.53
N ARG A 3 11.38 7.12 -4.15
CA ARG A 3 10.82 8.12 -3.21
C ARG A 3 9.55 8.80 -3.71
N GLY A 4 9.32 8.88 -5.02
CA GLY A 4 8.12 9.47 -5.63
C GLY A 4 7.00 8.46 -5.88
N GLU A 5 5.79 8.98 -6.11
CA GLU A 5 4.65 8.15 -6.52
C GLU A 5 4.83 7.55 -7.91
N ASN A 6 4.09 6.47 -8.17
CA ASN A 6 4.08 5.82 -9.47
C ASN A 6 2.80 5.04 -9.72
N TYR A 7 2.46 4.88 -10.99
CA TYR A 7 1.29 4.16 -11.49
C TYR A 7 1.71 3.27 -12.66
N GLN A 8 0.87 2.30 -13.05
CA GLN A 8 1.23 1.30 -14.07
C GLN A 8 1.74 1.93 -15.39
N ASP A 9 1.14 3.05 -15.78
CA ASP A 9 1.48 3.83 -16.97
C ASP A 9 2.45 5.01 -16.71
N SER A 10 2.91 5.17 -15.46
CA SER A 10 3.85 6.21 -15.04
C SER A 10 4.79 5.70 -13.94
N CYS A 11 5.68 4.75 -14.29
CA CYS A 11 6.62 4.11 -13.35
C CYS A 11 8.06 3.97 -13.85
N GLN A 12 8.34 4.30 -15.11
CA GLN A 12 9.63 4.02 -15.77
C GLN A 12 10.83 4.75 -15.12
N ALA A 13 10.57 5.83 -14.39
CA ALA A 13 11.60 6.59 -13.69
C ALA A 13 11.95 6.03 -12.30
N ASN A 14 11.16 5.09 -11.78
CA ASN A 14 11.26 4.65 -10.39
C ASN A 14 12.16 3.41 -10.26
N LEU A 15 13.16 3.48 -9.38
CA LEU A 15 14.05 2.38 -9.08
C LEU A 15 13.51 1.47 -7.97
N ILE A 16 13.86 0.19 -8.01
CA ILE A 16 13.61 -0.77 -6.92
C ILE A 16 14.76 -0.66 -5.91
N GLY A 17 14.41 -0.50 -4.63
CA GLY A 17 15.36 -0.31 -3.54
C GLY A 17 14.65 -0.22 -2.20
N HIS A 18 15.42 0.05 -1.14
CA HIS A 18 14.91 0.28 0.20
C HIS A 18 14.82 1.78 0.46
N TYR A 19 13.64 2.24 0.85
CA TYR A 19 13.33 3.65 1.07
C TYR A 19 12.67 3.84 2.43
N GLN A 20 12.96 4.96 3.08
CA GLN A 20 12.35 5.37 4.34
C GLN A 20 11.91 6.82 4.19
N GLN A 21 10.65 7.10 4.51
CA GLN A 21 10.02 8.42 4.41
C GLN A 21 9.08 8.63 5.59
N ARG A 22 8.81 9.89 5.91
CA ARG A 22 7.75 10.26 6.84
C ARG A 22 6.39 10.16 6.15
N VAL A 23 5.32 9.96 6.91
CA VAL A 23 3.95 9.85 6.37
C VAL A 23 3.59 11.06 5.51
N GLY A 24 3.85 12.28 5.98
CA GLY A 24 3.57 13.50 5.22
C GLY A 24 4.41 13.68 3.95
N GLU A 25 5.48 12.89 3.75
CA GLU A 25 6.28 12.89 2.51
C GLU A 25 5.78 11.86 1.48
N LEU A 26 4.81 11.01 1.86
CA LEU A 26 4.21 10.02 0.98
C LEU A 26 2.96 10.55 0.26
N PHE A 27 2.36 11.62 0.78
CA PHE A 27 1.18 12.27 0.23
C PHE A 27 1.59 13.42 -0.69
N GLU A 28 1.00 13.47 -1.89
CA GLU A 28 1.22 14.56 -2.84
C GLU A 28 0.10 15.60 -2.75
N HIS A 29 0.48 16.86 -2.61
CA HIS A 29 -0.41 17.96 -2.31
C HIS A 29 -0.97 18.61 -3.58
N TYR A 30 -1.73 17.84 -4.36
CA TYR A 30 -2.39 18.33 -5.56
C TYR A 30 -3.40 19.45 -5.24
N PRO A 31 -3.51 20.51 -6.08
CA PRO A 31 -4.46 21.61 -5.84
C PRO A 31 -5.91 21.17 -5.69
N PHE A 32 -6.30 20.14 -6.46
CA PHE A 32 -7.54 19.40 -6.31
C PHE A 32 -7.21 18.05 -5.69
N PRO A 33 -7.57 17.80 -4.42
CA PRO A 33 -7.30 16.53 -3.76
C PRO A 33 -7.85 15.35 -4.55
N GLN A 34 -7.04 14.30 -4.67
CA GLN A 34 -7.34 13.10 -5.44
C GLN A 34 -6.50 11.92 -4.94
N ASP A 35 -6.76 10.72 -5.45
CA ASP A 35 -5.92 9.53 -5.20
C ASP A 35 -4.47 9.84 -5.59
N ASN A 36 -3.56 9.62 -4.65
CA ASN A 36 -2.15 9.93 -4.80
C ASN A 36 -1.28 9.05 -3.88
N GLY A 37 0.03 9.17 -4.04
CA GLY A 37 1.01 8.59 -3.13
C GLY A 37 1.24 7.09 -3.37
N ASN A 38 0.73 6.53 -4.46
CA ASN A 38 0.89 5.11 -4.74
C ASN A 38 2.36 4.70 -4.93
N ARG A 39 2.71 3.51 -4.46
CA ARG A 39 4.01 2.86 -4.63
C ARG A 39 3.79 1.42 -5.08
N GLN A 40 4.28 1.07 -6.26
CA GLN A 40 4.14 -0.28 -6.82
C GLN A 40 5.31 -1.20 -6.49
N GLU A 41 5.15 -2.50 -6.83
CA GLU A 41 6.18 -3.53 -6.72
C GLU A 41 6.75 -3.68 -5.30
N VAL A 42 5.91 -3.49 -4.29
CA VAL A 42 6.30 -3.51 -2.89
C VAL A 42 6.32 -4.94 -2.37
N ARG A 43 7.51 -5.38 -1.98
CA ARG A 43 7.79 -6.75 -1.50
C ARG A 43 7.65 -6.90 0.01
N TRP A 44 7.74 -5.78 0.71
CA TRP A 44 7.45 -5.62 2.13
C TRP A 44 7.38 -4.12 2.45
N LEU A 45 6.68 -3.76 3.52
CA LEU A 45 6.71 -2.43 4.11
C LEU A 45 6.62 -2.52 5.62
N SER A 46 7.05 -1.47 6.31
CA SER A 46 6.90 -1.35 7.77
C SER A 46 6.47 0.06 8.13
N LEU A 47 5.47 0.16 9.01
CA LEU A 47 5.06 1.41 9.63
C LEU A 47 5.45 1.36 11.10
N GLN A 48 6.08 2.41 11.61
CA GLN A 48 6.55 2.47 12.98
C GLN A 48 6.44 3.87 13.57
N ASP A 49 6.21 3.94 14.88
CA ASP A 49 6.25 5.19 15.64
C ASP A 49 7.70 5.63 15.93
N ALA A 50 7.82 6.77 16.62
CA ALA A 50 9.11 7.31 17.05
C ALA A 50 9.83 6.43 18.09
N ASN A 51 9.10 5.57 18.81
CA ASN A 51 9.66 4.65 19.81
C ASN A 51 10.16 3.34 19.17
N GLY A 52 9.82 3.10 17.91
CA GLY A 52 10.18 1.89 17.17
C GLY A 52 9.11 0.80 17.17
N HIS A 53 7.95 1.02 17.80
CA HIS A 53 6.85 0.08 17.74
C HIS A 53 6.13 0.20 16.41
N GLY A 54 5.80 -0.92 15.79
CA GLY A 54 5.23 -0.88 14.46
C GLY A 54 4.63 -2.18 13.99
N ILE A 55 4.19 -2.13 12.74
CA ILE A 55 3.67 -3.27 11.99
C ILE A 55 4.54 -3.47 10.75
N PHE A 56 4.98 -4.70 10.56
CA PHE A 56 5.65 -5.16 9.35
C PHE A 56 4.65 -5.93 8.50
N ILE A 57 4.70 -5.70 7.19
CA ILE A 57 3.75 -6.24 6.22
C ILE A 57 4.55 -6.93 5.12
N GLN A 58 4.30 -8.22 4.92
CA GLN A 58 4.89 -8.99 3.83
C GLN A 58 3.79 -9.62 2.97
N PRO A 59 3.57 -9.10 1.76
CA PRO A 59 2.61 -9.69 0.84
C PRO A 59 3.14 -10.99 0.22
N ARG A 60 2.22 -11.85 -0.23
CA ARG A 60 2.56 -13.13 -0.91
C ARG A 60 3.17 -12.90 -2.29
N ARG A 61 2.82 -11.80 -2.93
CA ARG A 61 3.34 -11.29 -4.22
C ARG A 61 3.56 -9.78 -4.06
N PRO A 62 4.39 -9.12 -4.88
CA PRO A 62 4.49 -7.67 -4.82
C PRO A 62 3.12 -7.00 -4.94
N ILE A 63 2.87 -5.98 -4.12
CA ILE A 63 1.61 -5.21 -4.10
C ILE A 63 1.89 -3.74 -4.35
N ASN A 64 0.82 -2.98 -4.48
CA ASN A 64 0.83 -1.53 -4.43
C ASN A 64 0.39 -1.06 -3.03
N PHE A 65 0.88 0.09 -2.60
CA PHE A 65 0.36 0.73 -1.40
C PHE A 65 0.34 2.24 -1.50
N SER A 66 -0.56 2.86 -0.76
CA SER A 66 -0.54 4.28 -0.43
C SER A 66 -0.84 4.45 1.06
N LEU A 67 -0.37 5.56 1.65
CA LEU A 67 -0.57 5.86 3.05
C LEU A 67 -0.97 7.32 3.19
N TRP A 68 -2.17 7.57 3.72
CA TRP A 68 -2.74 8.91 3.80
C TRP A 68 -2.97 9.32 5.26
N PRO A 69 -2.67 10.59 5.62
CA PRO A 69 -3.08 11.18 6.89
C PRO A 69 -4.56 11.66 6.85
N TYR A 70 -5.32 11.22 5.85
CA TYR A 70 -6.71 11.59 5.61
C TYR A 70 -7.54 10.33 5.37
N SER A 71 -8.85 10.42 5.60
CA SER A 71 -9.78 9.36 5.16
C SER A 71 -10.03 9.43 3.64
N ALA A 72 -10.39 8.30 3.04
CA ALA A 72 -10.77 8.27 1.62
C ALA A 72 -11.99 9.17 1.32
N GLU A 73 -12.94 9.24 2.24
CA GLU A 73 -14.13 10.10 2.13
C GLU A 73 -13.74 11.59 2.07
N MET A 74 -12.81 12.03 2.94
CA MET A 74 -12.33 13.41 2.95
C MET A 74 -11.61 13.77 1.66
N LEU A 75 -10.74 12.88 1.17
CA LEU A 75 -10.06 13.08 -0.12
C LEU A 75 -11.04 13.16 -1.28
N HIS A 76 -12.12 12.38 -1.25
CA HIS A 76 -13.14 12.40 -2.29
C HIS A 76 -14.00 13.68 -2.27
N GLN A 77 -14.29 14.22 -1.08
CA GLN A 77 -15.17 15.38 -0.92
C GLN A 77 -14.45 16.72 -1.14
N ALA A 78 -13.19 16.83 -0.73
CA ALA A 78 -12.44 18.08 -0.78
C ALA A 78 -12.24 18.56 -2.22
N GLN A 79 -12.48 19.84 -2.46
CA GLN A 79 -12.24 20.50 -3.75
C GLN A 79 -10.92 21.28 -3.73
N HIS A 80 -10.43 21.60 -2.54
CA HIS A 80 -9.19 22.34 -2.33
C HIS A 80 -8.38 21.77 -1.17
N ILE A 81 -7.05 21.85 -1.29
CA ILE A 81 -6.12 21.31 -0.29
C ILE A 81 -6.33 21.85 1.14
N ASN A 82 -6.78 23.11 1.28
CA ASN A 82 -6.99 23.74 2.58
C ASN A 82 -8.27 23.26 3.28
N GLU A 83 -9.07 22.42 2.64
CA GLU A 83 -10.24 21.76 3.23
C GLU A 83 -9.88 20.42 3.88
N LEU A 84 -8.65 19.92 3.65
CA LEU A 84 -8.18 18.67 4.26
C LEU A 84 -7.71 18.91 5.69
N GLU A 85 -8.28 18.15 6.62
CA GLU A 85 -7.87 18.11 8.03
C GLU A 85 -7.21 16.76 8.32
N GLU A 86 -6.02 16.76 8.92
CA GLU A 86 -5.34 15.51 9.27
C GLU A 86 -6.17 14.70 10.27
N SER A 87 -6.31 13.41 10.00
CA SER A 87 -6.99 12.45 10.86
C SER A 87 -6.09 12.04 12.05
N ASP A 88 -6.70 11.54 13.12
CA ASP A 88 -5.99 10.93 14.26
C ASP A 88 -5.49 9.50 13.97
N TYR A 89 -5.78 8.99 12.77
CA TYR A 89 -5.31 7.72 12.23
C TYR A 89 -4.75 7.90 10.82
N LEU A 90 -4.11 6.84 10.32
CA LEU A 90 -3.62 6.75 8.95
C LEU A 90 -4.47 5.76 8.15
N THR A 91 -4.78 6.12 6.90
CA THR A 91 -5.40 5.22 5.94
C THR A 91 -4.29 4.51 5.16
N LEU A 92 -4.09 3.22 5.39
CA LEU A 92 -3.18 2.39 4.61
C LEU A 92 -3.97 1.58 3.58
N ASN A 93 -3.71 1.82 2.30
CA ASN A 93 -4.26 1.04 1.21
C ASN A 93 -3.23 0.00 0.77
N LEU A 94 -3.68 -1.24 0.56
CA LEU A 94 -2.85 -2.36 0.11
C LEU A 94 -3.58 -3.01 -1.06
N ASP A 95 -3.07 -2.77 -2.26
CA ASP A 95 -3.78 -3.09 -3.50
C ASP A 95 -3.01 -4.13 -4.31
N ASP A 96 -3.71 -5.15 -4.83
CA ASP A 96 -3.12 -6.12 -5.77
C ASP A 96 -2.78 -5.43 -7.09
N GLN A 97 -3.69 -4.61 -7.58
CA GLN A 97 -3.58 -3.84 -8.81
C GLN A 97 -4.33 -2.52 -8.67
N ILE A 98 -3.85 -1.50 -9.36
CA ILE A 98 -4.52 -0.21 -9.50
C ILE A 98 -4.64 0.14 -10.98
N LEU A 99 -5.64 0.92 -11.32
CA LEU A 99 -5.81 1.42 -12.68
C LEU A 99 -4.67 2.40 -13.03
N GLY A 100 -4.23 2.41 -14.29
CA GLY A 100 -3.36 3.47 -14.80
C GLY A 100 -4.03 4.85 -14.71
N LEU A 101 -3.24 5.92 -14.77
CA LEU A 101 -3.72 7.30 -14.71
C LEU A 101 -4.51 7.70 -15.96
N GLY A 102 -4.02 7.31 -17.14
CA GLY A 102 -4.53 7.79 -18.43
C GLY A 102 -4.38 9.31 -18.57
N SER A 103 -5.22 9.92 -19.41
CA SER A 103 -5.27 11.38 -19.59
C SER A 103 -6.70 11.86 -19.87
N ASN A 104 -7.66 11.25 -19.18
CA ASN A 104 -9.09 11.41 -19.44
C ASN A 104 -9.63 12.81 -19.07
N SER A 105 -8.76 13.73 -18.63
CA SER A 105 -9.07 15.15 -18.54
C SER A 105 -9.16 15.83 -19.91
N TRP A 106 -8.47 15.30 -20.94
CA TRP A 106 -8.43 15.88 -22.29
C TRP A 106 -8.40 14.87 -23.45
N GLY A 107 -8.72 13.59 -23.21
CA GLY A 107 -9.24 12.75 -24.29
C GLY A 107 -8.94 11.25 -24.24
N SER A 108 -7.79 10.82 -23.71
CA SER A 108 -7.48 9.37 -23.69
C SER A 108 -7.85 8.77 -22.35
N GLU A 109 -8.72 7.77 -22.38
CA GLU A 109 -8.84 6.84 -21.27
C GLU A 109 -7.52 6.06 -21.07
N VAL A 110 -7.44 5.33 -19.98
CA VAL A 110 -6.37 4.38 -19.67
C VAL A 110 -6.27 3.35 -20.80
N LEU A 111 -5.07 3.18 -21.34
CA LEU A 111 -4.83 2.17 -22.37
C LEU A 111 -5.17 0.78 -21.83
N ASP A 112 -5.70 -0.10 -22.68
CA ASP A 112 -6.09 -1.46 -22.27
C ASP A 112 -4.96 -2.27 -21.63
N SER A 113 -3.69 -1.97 -21.99
CA SER A 113 -2.50 -2.57 -21.39
C SER A 113 -2.31 -2.24 -19.90
N TYR A 114 -2.93 -1.17 -19.41
CA TYR A 114 -2.85 -0.69 -18.02
C TYR A 114 -4.22 -0.69 -17.33
N ARG A 115 -5.22 -1.33 -17.94
CA ARG A 115 -6.55 -1.48 -17.36
C ARG A 115 -6.61 -2.68 -16.42
N VAL A 116 -7.23 -2.50 -15.27
CA VAL A 116 -7.55 -3.58 -14.35
C VAL A 116 -8.93 -4.13 -14.69
N TYR A 117 -9.00 -5.42 -14.98
CA TYR A 117 -10.24 -6.12 -15.29
C TYR A 117 -10.68 -7.00 -14.13
N LEU A 118 -12.00 -7.10 -13.92
CA LEU A 118 -12.56 -8.00 -12.93
C LEU A 118 -12.32 -9.46 -13.36
N SER A 119 -11.32 -10.08 -12.75
CA SER A 119 -10.91 -11.45 -13.00
C SER A 119 -10.61 -12.15 -11.68
N SER A 120 -10.61 -13.48 -11.68
CA SER A 120 -10.27 -14.23 -10.48
C SER A 120 -8.80 -14.00 -10.12
N PHE A 121 -8.54 -13.60 -8.88
CA PHE A 121 -7.20 -13.34 -8.36
C PHE A 121 -7.03 -13.91 -6.95
N ASN A 122 -5.77 -14.02 -6.52
CA ASN A 122 -5.42 -14.48 -5.17
C ASN A 122 -4.59 -13.38 -4.50
N TYR A 123 -5.08 -12.90 -3.37
CA TYR A 123 -4.50 -11.80 -2.64
C TYR A 123 -4.28 -12.17 -1.18
N GLY A 124 -3.20 -11.67 -0.58
CA GLY A 124 -2.92 -11.93 0.81
C GLY A 124 -1.54 -11.49 1.24
N PHE A 125 -1.43 -11.18 2.53
CA PHE A 125 -0.21 -10.69 3.17
C PHE A 125 -0.16 -11.18 4.62
N THR A 126 1.03 -11.11 5.21
CA THR A 126 1.27 -11.36 6.62
C THR A 126 1.52 -10.04 7.34
N LEU A 127 0.88 -9.86 8.50
CA LEU A 127 1.11 -8.75 9.41
C LEU A 127 1.88 -9.24 10.62
N VAL A 128 2.95 -8.54 10.99
CA VAL A 128 3.79 -8.88 12.13
C VAL A 128 4.01 -7.62 12.96
N PRO A 129 3.46 -7.54 14.19
CA PRO A 129 3.88 -6.51 15.14
C PRO A 129 5.37 -6.66 15.44
N PHE A 130 6.11 -5.56 15.49
CA PHE A 130 7.53 -5.59 15.80
C PHE A 130 7.97 -4.35 16.56
N ASN A 131 9.12 -4.46 17.23
CA ASN A 131 9.83 -3.34 17.83
C ASN A 131 11.22 -3.22 17.19
N ARG A 132 11.54 -2.04 16.67
CA ARG A 132 12.85 -1.75 16.04
C ARG A 132 14.04 -1.95 16.99
N GLN A 133 13.83 -1.85 18.30
CA GLN A 133 14.87 -2.12 19.30
C GLN A 133 15.21 -3.62 19.41
N GLU A 134 14.29 -4.50 19.01
CA GLU A 134 14.45 -5.96 19.05
C GLU A 134 14.83 -6.54 17.68
N THR A 135 14.24 -6.01 16.60
CA THR A 135 14.48 -6.49 15.24
C THR A 135 14.28 -5.40 14.19
N GLU A 136 15.10 -5.41 13.14
CA GLU A 136 14.93 -4.52 12.00
C GLU A 136 13.94 -5.09 10.98
N ALA A 137 13.16 -4.22 10.33
CA ALA A 137 12.23 -4.62 9.26
C ALA A 137 12.93 -5.36 8.10
N ALA A 138 14.18 -4.99 7.78
CA ALA A 138 14.96 -5.67 6.75
C ALA A 138 15.28 -7.13 7.13
N THR A 139 15.49 -7.41 8.43
CA THR A 139 15.63 -8.78 8.94
C THR A 139 14.31 -9.53 8.80
N LEU A 140 13.19 -8.88 9.11
CA LEU A 140 11.85 -9.48 8.97
C LEU A 140 11.53 -9.89 7.53
N ALA A 141 11.97 -9.09 6.55
CA ALA A 141 11.81 -9.38 5.13
C ALA A 141 12.56 -10.66 4.67
N GLY A 142 13.57 -11.09 5.41
CA GLY A 142 14.30 -12.33 5.16
C GLY A 142 13.51 -13.60 5.54
N TYR A 143 12.52 -13.49 6.44
CA TYR A 143 11.73 -14.65 6.84
C TYR A 143 10.76 -15.12 5.75
N ARG A 144 10.32 -16.36 5.91
CA ARG A 144 9.20 -16.93 5.16
C ARG A 144 8.12 -17.27 6.17
N PHE A 145 7.13 -16.39 6.29
CA PHE A 145 5.96 -16.69 7.12
C PHE A 145 5.11 -17.72 6.40
N SER A 146 4.89 -18.86 7.06
CA SER A 146 3.90 -19.83 6.62
C SER A 146 2.54 -19.44 7.18
N PRO A 147 1.43 -19.68 6.46
CA PRO A 147 0.11 -19.57 7.06
C PRO A 147 0.07 -20.44 8.32
N ALA A 148 -0.52 -19.94 9.41
CA ALA A 148 -0.81 -20.80 10.54
C ALA A 148 -1.67 -21.97 10.03
N ILE A 149 -1.20 -23.21 10.23
CA ILE A 149 -2.04 -24.38 9.98
C ILE A 149 -3.13 -24.32 11.05
N ASN A 150 -4.33 -23.90 10.66
CA ASN A 150 -5.51 -24.10 11.49
C ASN A 150 -5.77 -25.61 11.53
N ASN A 151 -5.37 -26.27 12.61
CA ASN A 151 -5.78 -27.64 12.94
C ASN A 151 -7.27 -27.66 13.32
N ALA A 152 -8.14 -27.27 12.38
CA ALA A 152 -9.59 -27.34 12.49
C ALA A 152 -10.14 -28.36 11.49
N GLN A 153 -9.54 -29.57 11.48
CA GLN A 153 -10.12 -30.77 10.89
C GLN A 153 -9.72 -31.98 11.73
N SER A 154 -10.25 -32.06 12.95
CA SER A 154 -10.22 -33.29 13.75
C SER A 154 -11.40 -33.31 14.71
N GLU A 155 -12.64 -33.25 14.21
CA GLU A 155 -13.81 -33.57 15.06
C GLU A 155 -15.08 -34.04 14.32
N GLU A 156 -15.14 -34.04 12.99
CA GLU A 156 -16.27 -34.62 12.25
C GLU A 156 -15.90 -35.97 11.61
N ALA A 157 -15.66 -36.97 12.45
CA ALA A 157 -15.67 -38.37 12.06
C ALA A 157 -16.01 -39.26 13.27
N ASN A 158 -17.17 -39.02 13.90
CA ASN A 158 -17.85 -39.96 14.80
C ASN A 158 -19.24 -39.43 15.16
N LEU A 159 -20.16 -39.45 14.20
CA LEU A 159 -21.61 -39.59 14.42
C LEU A 159 -22.23 -40.34 13.23
#